data_AF-A0A2P6R5F6-F1
#
_entry.id   AF-A0A2P6R5F6-F1
#
_cell.length_a   1.000
_cell.length_b   1.000
_cell.length_c   1.000
_cell.angle_alpha   90.00
_cell.angle_beta   90.00
_cell.angle_gamma   90.00
#
_symmetry.space_group_name_H-M   'P 1'
#
loop_
_entity.id
_entity.type
_entity.pdbx_description
1 polymer ?
#
loop_
_entity_poly.entity_id
_entity_poly.type
_entity_poly.pdbx_seq_one_letter_code
_entity_poly.pdbx_strand_id
1 'polypeptide(L)'
;MHELYFAAPMARAVLYTLNARLDSAMIYVLLSHFEAKIIFVDHQLLGIVDGALELLAKKADSKLPVVVMISHLPALLQKNKPKL
;
A
#
# COMPACT_ATOMS: atom_id res chain seq x y z
N MET A 1 9.53 5.18 1.61
CA MET A 1 9.02 4.37 0.48
C MET A 1 10.11 3.86 -0.46
N HIS A 2 11.32 4.44 -0.45
CA HIS A 2 12.44 3.95 -1.27
C HIS A 2 12.97 2.59 -0.79
N GLU A 3 12.85 2.32 0.51
CA GLU A 3 13.31 1.09 1.16
C GLU A 3 12.64 -0.15 0.56
N LEU A 4 11.39 -0.02 0.10
CA LEU A 4 10.63 -1.13 -0.46
C LEU A 4 11.21 -1.64 -1.78
N TYR A 5 11.82 -0.77 -2.58
CA TYR A 5 12.49 -1.18 -3.83
C TYR A 5 13.67 -2.12 -3.58
N PHE A 6 14.32 -2.01 -2.41
CA PHE A 6 15.37 -2.94 -2.00
C PHE A 6 14.79 -4.15 -1.27
N ALA A 7 13.80 -3.94 -0.39
CA ALA A 7 13.25 -5.00 0.44
C ALA A 7 12.44 -6.04 -0.36
N ALA A 8 11.64 -5.62 -1.36
CA ALA A 8 10.78 -6.56 -2.09
C ALA A 8 11.59 -7.62 -2.86
N PRO A 9 12.63 -7.26 -3.64
CA PRO A 9 13.50 -8.26 -4.28
C PRO A 9 14.20 -9.17 -3.26
N MET A 10 14.65 -8.63 -2.13
CA MET A 10 15.31 -9.41 -1.06
C MET A 10 14.36 -10.42 -0.41
N ALA A 11 13.05 -10.11 -0.35
CA ALA A 11 12.01 -11.02 0.10
C ALA A 11 11.50 -11.96 -1.02
N ARG A 12 12.17 -11.98 -2.20
CA ARG A 12 11.75 -12.73 -3.40
C ARG A 12 10.33 -12.36 -3.86
N ALA A 13 9.91 -11.12 -3.62
CA ALA A 13 8.63 -10.57 -4.05
C ALA A 13 8.80 -9.65 -5.27
N VAL A 14 7.71 -9.47 -6.02
CA VAL A 14 7.64 -8.51 -7.11
C VAL A 14 6.94 -7.24 -6.59
N LEU A 15 7.58 -6.09 -6.77
CA LEU A 15 7.01 -4.79 -6.41
C LEU A 15 6.36 -4.14 -7.63
N TYR A 16 5.11 -3.72 -7.49
CA TYR A 16 4.42 -2.87 -8.46
C TYR A 16 4.04 -1.54 -7.79
N THR A 17 4.34 -0.42 -8.45
CA THR A 17 4.05 0.91 -7.91
C THR A 17 2.83 1.52 -8.56
N LEU A 18 1.89 1.98 -7.74
CA LEU A 18 0.69 2.67 -8.18
C LEU A 18 0.90 4.18 -8.18
N ASN A 19 0.34 4.85 -9.18
CA ASN A 19 0.36 6.31 -9.25
C ASN A 19 -0.73 6.89 -8.34
N ALA A 20 -0.38 7.85 -7.49
CA ALA A 20 -1.32 8.52 -6.58
C ALA A 20 -2.42 9.34 -7.28
N ARG A 21 -2.30 9.56 -8.61
CA ARG A 21 -3.33 10.23 -9.43
C ARG A 21 -4.48 9.30 -9.85
N LEU A 22 -4.36 8.00 -9.59
CA LEU A 22 -5.38 7.02 -9.93
C LEU A 22 -6.56 7.10 -8.95
N ASP A 23 -7.76 6.89 -9.47
CA ASP A 23 -8.97 6.78 -8.66
C ASP A 23 -9.18 5.34 -8.16
N SER A 24 -10.16 5.16 -7.29
CA SER A 24 -10.47 3.86 -6.68
C SER A 24 -10.83 2.79 -7.71
N ALA A 25 -11.49 3.16 -8.81
CA ALA A 25 -11.87 2.22 -9.86
C ALA A 25 -10.66 1.70 -10.64
N MET A 26 -9.73 2.59 -11.01
CA MET A 26 -8.47 2.20 -11.66
C MET A 26 -7.61 1.35 -10.74
N ILE A 27 -7.48 1.72 -9.46
CA ILE A 27 -6.75 0.91 -8.47
C ILE A 27 -7.38 -0.48 -8.34
N TYR A 28 -8.71 -0.57 -8.25
CA TYR A 28 -9.44 -1.84 -8.23
C TYR A 28 -9.10 -2.74 -9.44
N VAL A 29 -9.10 -2.18 -10.65
CA VAL A 29 -8.76 -2.93 -11.88
C VAL A 29 -7.35 -3.48 -11.81
N LEU A 30 -6.38 -2.65 -11.39
CA LEU A 30 -4.97 -3.06 -11.28
C LEU A 30 -4.77 -4.12 -10.20
N LEU A 31 -5.35 -3.94 -9.02
CA LEU A 31 -5.27 -4.92 -7.93
C LEU A 31 -5.90 -6.26 -8.33
N SER A 32 -7.02 -6.22 -9.07
CA SER A 32 -7.69 -7.41 -9.59
C SER A 32 -6.86 -8.14 -10.65
N HIS A 33 -6.17 -7.40 -11.52
CA HIS A 33 -5.41 -7.96 -12.63
C HIS A 33 -4.08 -8.60 -12.17
N PHE A 34 -3.40 -7.98 -11.20
CA PHE A 34 -2.12 -8.49 -10.68
C PHE A 34 -2.28 -9.44 -9.48
N GLU A 35 -3.51 -9.69 -9.04
CA GLU A 35 -3.82 -10.51 -7.86
C GLU A 35 -2.95 -10.12 -6.65
N ALA A 36 -2.90 -8.82 -6.38
CA ALA A 36 -2.01 -8.26 -5.36
C ALA A 36 -2.27 -8.92 -4.00
N LYS A 37 -1.20 -9.38 -3.34
CA LYS A 37 -1.28 -10.01 -2.01
C LYS A 37 -1.11 -9.01 -0.87
N ILE A 38 -0.34 -7.95 -1.10
CA ILE A 38 -0.01 -6.92 -0.13
C ILE A 38 -0.04 -5.57 -0.85
N ILE A 39 -0.64 -4.57 -0.23
CA ILE A 39 -0.60 -3.17 -0.69
C ILE A 39 -0.06 -2.28 0.42
N PHE A 40 0.95 -1.48 0.10
CA PHE A 40 1.50 -0.47 1.01
C PHE A 40 0.85 0.88 0.70
N VAL A 41 0.29 1.52 1.72
CA VAL A 41 -0.54 2.71 1.54
C VAL A 41 -0.10 3.79 2.53
N ASP A 42 0.14 4.99 2.02
CA ASP A 42 0.32 6.16 2.85
C ASP A 42 -1.05 6.63 3.41
N HIS A 43 -1.07 7.14 4.64
CA HIS A 43 -2.28 7.64 5.28
C HIS A 43 -3.09 8.59 4.38
N GLN A 44 -2.43 9.44 3.58
CA GLN A 44 -3.12 10.40 2.71
C GLN A 44 -3.92 9.76 1.57
N LEU A 45 -3.61 8.52 1.19
CA LEU A 45 -4.22 7.80 0.08
C LEU A 45 -5.20 6.70 0.53
N LEU A 46 -5.41 6.57 1.83
CA LEU A 46 -6.21 5.50 2.40
C LEU A 46 -7.64 5.48 1.86
N GLY A 47 -8.28 6.65 1.74
CA GLY A 47 -9.65 6.75 1.24
C GLY A 47 -9.81 6.24 -0.20
N ILE A 48 -8.80 6.43 -1.06
CA ILE A 48 -8.84 5.93 -2.44
C ILE A 48 -8.73 4.41 -2.44
N VAL A 49 -7.83 3.85 -1.62
CA VAL A 49 -7.64 2.40 -1.51
C VAL A 49 -8.85 1.73 -0.89
N ASP A 50 -9.48 2.34 0.11
CA ASP A 50 -10.67 1.80 0.76
C ASP A 50 -11.81 1.61 -0.25
N GLY A 51 -12.09 2.63 -1.07
CA GLY A 51 -13.04 2.50 -2.17
C GLY A 51 -12.68 1.40 -3.18
N ALA A 52 -11.39 1.17 -3.44
CA ALA A 52 -10.94 0.08 -4.32
C ALA A 52 -11.14 -1.31 -3.68
N LEU A 53 -10.94 -1.42 -2.36
CA LEU A 53 -11.16 -2.65 -1.59
C LEU A 53 -12.64 -2.99 -1.49
N GLU A 54 -13.52 -2.00 -1.33
CA GLU A 54 -14.97 -2.20 -1.40
C GLU A 54 -15.41 -2.78 -2.76
N LEU A 55 -14.82 -2.29 -3.85
CA LEU A 55 -15.06 -2.83 -5.19
C LEU A 55 -14.53 -4.26 -5.33
N LEU A 56 -13.34 -4.55 -4.78
CA LEU A 56 -12.76 -5.90 -4.76
C LEU A 56 -13.62 -6.88 -3.95
N ALA A 57 -14.13 -6.46 -2.79
CA ALA A 57 -14.93 -7.30 -1.90
C ALA A 57 -16.27 -7.74 -2.53
N LYS A 58 -16.82 -6.94 -3.48
CA LYS A 58 -18.03 -7.28 -4.23
C LYS A 58 -17.79 -8.38 -5.28
N LYS A 59 -16.54 -8.72 -5.60
CA LYS A 59 -16.19 -9.75 -6.57
C LYS A 59 -16.07 -11.11 -5.86
N ALA A 60 -16.98 -12.04 -6.19
CA ALA A 60 -17.23 -13.29 -5.46
C ALA A 60 -16.03 -14.24 -5.23
N ASP A 61 -14.93 -14.09 -5.98
CA ASP A 61 -13.74 -14.95 -5.91
C ASP A 61 -12.43 -14.19 -5.65
N SER A 62 -12.49 -12.90 -5.27
CA SER A 62 -11.27 -12.10 -5.11
C SER A 62 -10.74 -12.12 -3.68
N LYS A 63 -9.50 -12.60 -3.53
CA LYS A 63 -8.75 -12.50 -2.27
C LYS A 63 -8.34 -11.06 -2.04
N LEU A 64 -8.74 -10.49 -0.90
CA LEU A 64 -8.36 -9.13 -0.54
C LEU A 64 -6.87 -9.04 -0.19
N PRO A 65 -6.14 -8.04 -0.70
CA PRO A 65 -4.75 -7.82 -0.32
C PRO A 65 -4.65 -7.40 1.15
N VAL A 66 -3.55 -7.77 1.80
CA VAL A 66 -3.20 -7.21 3.12
C VAL A 66 -2.81 -5.75 2.94
N VAL A 67 -3.49 -4.85 3.66
CA VAL A 67 -3.19 -3.42 3.65
C VAL A 67 -2.17 -3.12 4.73
N VAL A 68 -1.00 -2.63 4.33
CA VAL A 68 0.04 -2.15 5.24
C VAL A 68 0.05 -0.63 5.18
N MET A 69 -0.45 -0.01 6.26
CA MET A 69 -0.42 1.44 6.40
C MET A 69 1.00 1.89 6.77
N ILE A 70 1.52 2.86 6.03
CA ILE A 70 2.79 3.49 6.33
C ILE A 70 2.51 4.80 7.04
N SER A 71 2.83 4.82 8.33
CA SER A 71 2.71 6.00 9.18
C SER A 71 4.09 6.63 9.37
N HIS A 72 4.20 7.94 9.11
CA HIS A 72 5.41 8.68 9.43
C HIS A 72 5.34 9.17 10.88
N LEU A 73 6.35 8.89 11.70
CA LEU A 73 6.45 9.47 13.04
C LEU A 73 6.87 10.95 12.92
N PRO A 74 6.05 11.91 13.36
CA PRO A 74 6.36 13.34 13.22
C PRO A 74 7.71 13.67 13.86
N ALA A 75 8.51 14.50 13.18
CA ALA A 75 9.89 14.81 13.57
C ALA A 75 10.04 15.35 15.00
N LEU A 76 8.99 15.95 15.56
CA LEU A 76 8.94 16.44 16.95
C LEU A 76 9.06 15.32 17.99
N LEU A 77 8.65 14.10 17.67
CA LEU A 77 8.80 12.93 18.55
C LEU A 77 10.14 12.19 18.37
N GLN A 78 10.95 12.56 17.38
CA GLN A 78 12.28 11.98 17.15
C GLN A 78 13.39 12.66 17.97
N LYS A 79 13.11 13.85 18.55
CA LYS A 79 14.10 14.67 19.27
C LYS A 79 14.58 14.08 20.61
N ASN A 80 13.89 13.07 21.13
CA ASN A 80 14.19 12.42 22.42
C ASN A 80 14.86 11.04 22.28
N LYS A 81 15.49 10.71 21.14
CA LYS A 81 16.39 9.55 21.10
C LYS A 81 17.70 9.91 21.81
N PRO A 82 18.11 9.18 22.87
CA PRO A 82 19.45 9.35 23.43
C PRO A 82 20.45 9.05 22.31
N LYS A 83 21.39 9.97 22.08
CA LYS A 83 22.53 9.72 21.23
C LYS A 83 23.37 8.64 21.93
N LEU A 84 23.29 7.40 21.44
CA LEU A 84 24.33 6.40 21.70
C LEU A 84 25.55 6.74 20.84
#